data_AF-A0A923QET7-F1
#
_entry.id   AF-A0A923QET7-F1
#
_cell.length_a   1.000
_cell.length_b   1.000
_cell.length_c   1.000
_cell.angle_alpha   90.00
_cell.angle_beta   90.00
_cell.angle_gamma   90.00
#
_symmetry.space_group_name_H-M   'P 1'
#
loop_
_entity.id
_entity.type
_entity.pdbx_description
1 polymer ?
#
loop_
_entity_poly.entity_id
_entity_poly.type
_entity_poly.pdbx_seq_one_letter_code
_entity_poly.pdbx_strand_id
1 'polypeptide(L)'
;MKLFSALTLAAAACACLMPAVQAAPVTECATIGICYCINSDFKPAIDEQVTRLRAMIAAEKAKGKAVGYMSVPLSTAGGGVFGINREVAARTRSAVEARLGAASAWVLNPGMKEADTPNAGTVRAGGAEYMVMWTRVLEGPTGLGEDFDFMYFVGPSDFAGFFGLTGTGDLDRISAFYDARITPDAELQRAVEQGRVTPASFRNYYGLKAS
;
A
#
# COMPACT_ATOMS: atom_id res chain seq x y z
N MET A 1 -46.31 -60.54 -2.85
CA MET A 1 -44.84 -60.56 -2.85
C MET A 1 -44.35 -59.19 -3.33
N LYS A 2 -43.81 -58.35 -2.42
CA LYS A 2 -42.89 -57.21 -2.64
C LYS A 2 -43.45 -56.03 -3.49
N LEU A 3 -43.23 -54.74 -3.22
CA LEU A 3 -42.48 -53.99 -2.19
C LEU A 3 -42.93 -52.52 -2.34
N PHE A 4 -43.02 -51.80 -1.22
CA PHE A 4 -43.16 -50.35 -1.13
C PHE A 4 -42.03 -49.61 -1.88
N SER A 5 -42.29 -48.42 -2.42
CA SER A 5 -41.25 -47.38 -2.54
C SER A 5 -41.83 -45.98 -2.59
N ALA A 6 -41.14 -45.10 -1.86
CA ALA A 6 -41.60 -43.85 -1.27
C ALA A 6 -41.65 -42.67 -2.26
N LEU A 7 -42.57 -41.75 -1.97
CA LEU A 7 -42.64 -40.40 -2.52
C LEU A 7 -41.69 -39.51 -1.72
N THR A 8 -40.61 -39.01 -2.32
CA THR A 8 -39.71 -38.04 -1.70
C THR A 8 -39.86 -36.68 -2.39
N LEU A 9 -40.45 -35.71 -1.68
CA LEU A 9 -40.45 -34.29 -2.03
C LEU A 9 -39.01 -33.76 -2.00
N ALA A 10 -38.51 -33.25 -3.11
CA ALA A 10 -37.31 -32.41 -3.14
C ALA A 10 -37.74 -30.94 -3.10
N ALA A 11 -37.72 -30.34 -1.92
CA ALA A 11 -37.82 -28.88 -1.77
C ALA A 11 -36.48 -28.26 -2.18
N ALA A 12 -36.41 -27.70 -3.38
CA ALA A 12 -35.27 -26.91 -3.82
C ALA A 12 -35.25 -25.59 -3.03
N ALA A 13 -34.41 -25.51 -2.01
CA ALA A 13 -34.13 -24.25 -1.31
C ALA A 13 -33.44 -23.29 -2.28
N CYS A 14 -34.18 -22.29 -2.75
CA CYS A 14 -33.66 -21.16 -3.50
C CYS A 14 -32.80 -20.33 -2.53
N ALA A 15 -31.51 -20.63 -2.46
CA ALA A 15 -30.54 -19.80 -1.76
C ALA A 15 -30.45 -18.46 -2.50
N CYS A 16 -31.23 -17.48 -2.04
CA CYS A 16 -31.06 -16.10 -2.43
C CYS A 16 -29.62 -15.69 -2.07
N LEU A 17 -28.80 -15.46 -3.08
CA LEU A 17 -27.55 -14.73 -2.95
C LEU A 17 -27.91 -13.33 -2.45
N MET A 18 -27.95 -13.17 -1.13
CA MET A 18 -28.07 -11.86 -0.50
C MET A 18 -26.87 -11.03 -0.97
N PRO A 19 -27.06 -9.84 -1.57
CA PRO A 19 -25.95 -8.94 -1.80
C PRO A 19 -25.28 -8.67 -0.45
N ALA A 20 -23.95 -8.71 -0.41
CA ALA A 20 -23.20 -8.34 0.78
C ALA A 20 -23.66 -6.93 1.19
N VAL A 21 -24.38 -6.83 2.32
CA VAL A 21 -24.68 -5.55 2.94
C VAL A 21 -23.35 -4.94 3.31
N GLN A 22 -22.91 -3.95 2.54
CA GLN A 22 -21.77 -3.11 2.92
C GLN A 22 -22.24 -2.26 4.10
N ALA A 23 -21.49 -2.26 5.20
CA ALA A 23 -21.85 -1.44 6.35
C ALA A 23 -21.84 0.06 5.99
N ALA A 24 -22.63 0.83 6.76
CA ALA A 24 -22.83 2.24 6.50
C ALA A 24 -21.51 3.03 6.61
N PRO A 25 -21.32 4.05 5.76
CA PRO A 25 -20.18 4.94 5.90
C PRO A 25 -20.28 5.70 7.23
N VAL A 26 -19.16 5.76 7.96
CA VAL A 26 -19.02 6.53 9.20
C VAL A 26 -17.94 7.59 9.01
N THR A 27 -18.14 8.75 9.65
CA THR A 27 -17.14 9.81 9.66
C THR A 27 -16.17 9.53 10.81
N GLU A 28 -14.91 9.23 10.46
CA GLU A 28 -13.82 9.08 11.42
C GLU A 28 -12.91 10.28 11.35
N CYS A 29 -12.66 10.89 12.51
CA CYS A 29 -11.76 12.01 12.65
C CYS A 29 -10.48 11.58 13.36
N ALA A 30 -9.35 12.01 12.82
CA ALA A 30 -8.06 11.91 13.49
C ALA A 30 -7.91 13.01 14.55
N THR A 31 -6.93 12.89 15.43
CA THR A 31 -6.65 13.83 16.53
C THR A 31 -6.42 15.25 16.01
N ILE A 32 -5.80 15.39 14.85
CA ILE A 32 -5.55 16.69 14.19
C ILE A 32 -6.77 17.32 13.50
N GLY A 33 -7.97 16.74 13.67
CA GLY A 33 -9.22 17.28 13.15
C GLY A 33 -9.49 17.00 11.67
N ILE A 34 -8.68 16.16 11.01
CA ILE A 34 -8.96 15.69 9.64
C ILE A 34 -9.91 14.50 9.72
N CYS A 35 -11.02 14.56 8.96
CA CYS A 35 -12.04 13.52 8.96
C CYS A 35 -12.19 12.85 7.59
N TYR A 36 -12.47 11.55 7.61
CA TYR A 36 -12.68 10.71 6.44
C TYR A 36 -13.98 9.92 6.59
N CYS A 37 -14.71 9.76 5.49
CA CYS A 37 -15.85 8.84 5.46
C CYS A 37 -15.33 7.44 5.09
N ILE A 38 -15.36 6.51 6.04
CA ILE A 38 -14.89 5.13 5.83
C ILE A 38 -16.04 4.14 6.01
N ASN A 39 -15.88 2.92 5.49
CA ASN A 39 -16.76 1.82 5.87
C ASN A 39 -16.45 1.40 7.33
N SER A 40 -17.48 1.37 8.19
CA SER A 40 -17.33 1.04 9.61
C SER A 40 -16.75 -0.35 9.89
N ASP A 41 -16.87 -1.30 8.97
CA ASP A 41 -16.32 -2.66 9.11
C ASP A 41 -14.79 -2.67 9.19
N PHE A 42 -14.14 -1.62 8.68
CA PHE A 42 -12.68 -1.50 8.72
C PHE A 42 -12.16 -0.95 10.04
N LYS A 43 -13.02 -0.36 10.90
CA LYS A 43 -12.60 0.31 12.14
C LYS A 43 -11.69 -0.57 13.01
N PRO A 44 -12.09 -1.82 13.36
CA PRO A 44 -11.28 -2.65 14.26
C PRO A 44 -9.93 -3.03 13.65
N ALA A 45 -9.92 -3.35 12.35
CA ALA A 45 -8.70 -3.73 11.65
C ALA A 45 -7.75 -2.53 11.50
N ILE A 46 -8.27 -1.34 11.24
CA ILE A 46 -7.48 -0.09 11.21
C ILE A 46 -6.90 0.19 12.59
N ASP A 47 -7.68 0.08 13.67
CA ASP A 47 -7.20 0.29 15.05
C ASP A 47 -6.06 -0.66 15.41
N GLU A 48 -6.20 -1.95 15.08
CA GLU A 48 -5.17 -2.95 15.28
C GLU A 48 -3.90 -2.62 14.46
N GLN A 49 -4.09 -2.23 13.20
CA GLN A 49 -2.99 -1.89 12.30
C GLN A 49 -2.21 -0.64 12.78
N VAL A 50 -2.91 0.41 13.21
CA VAL A 50 -2.31 1.62 13.80
C VAL A 50 -1.51 1.24 15.05
N THR A 51 -2.10 0.42 15.92
CA THR A 51 -1.44 -0.08 17.14
C THR A 51 -0.17 -0.85 16.80
N ARG A 52 -0.23 -1.76 15.82
CA ARG A 52 0.92 -2.56 15.37
C ARG A 52 2.05 -1.69 14.82
N LEU A 53 1.74 -0.73 13.94
CA LEU A 53 2.74 0.14 13.34
C LEU A 53 3.41 1.05 14.38
N ARG A 54 2.63 1.58 15.33
CA ARG A 54 3.17 2.39 16.43
C ARG A 54 4.01 1.56 17.40
N ALA A 55 3.65 0.31 17.66
CA ALA A 55 4.48 -0.61 18.42
C ALA A 55 5.83 -0.91 17.71
N MET A 56 5.84 -1.04 16.38
CA MET A 56 7.08 -1.19 15.60
C MET A 56 7.97 0.05 15.71
N ILE A 57 7.40 1.25 15.59
CA ILE A 57 8.11 2.52 15.78
C ILE A 57 8.74 2.56 17.18
N ALA A 58 7.95 2.33 18.22
CA ALA A 58 8.41 2.33 19.60
C ALA A 58 9.53 1.32 19.84
N ALA A 59 9.44 0.13 19.24
CA ALA A 59 10.46 -0.91 19.35
C ALA A 59 11.80 -0.50 18.72
N GLU A 60 11.81 0.24 17.61
CA GLU A 60 13.04 0.76 17.00
C GLU A 60 13.59 1.96 17.79
N LYS A 61 12.73 2.84 18.33
CA LYS A 61 13.18 3.91 19.26
C LYS A 61 13.83 3.33 20.52
N ALA A 62 13.28 2.24 21.08
CA ALA A 62 13.84 1.56 22.25
C ALA A 62 15.24 0.96 21.98
N LYS A 63 15.61 0.75 20.71
CA LYS A 63 16.97 0.35 20.30
C LYS A 63 17.93 1.54 20.17
N GLY A 64 17.48 2.75 20.49
CA GLY A 64 18.26 3.99 20.39
C GLY A 64 18.37 4.55 18.97
N LYS A 65 17.53 4.10 18.03
CA LYS A 65 17.53 4.60 16.66
C LYS A 65 16.70 5.86 16.51
N ALA A 66 17.14 6.76 15.64
CA ALA A 66 16.28 7.76 15.03
C ALA A 66 15.27 7.06 14.10
N VAL A 67 13.98 7.29 14.31
CA VAL A 67 12.90 6.72 13.51
C VAL A 67 12.36 7.75 12.54
N GLY A 68 12.37 7.43 11.25
CA GLY A 68 11.79 8.29 10.22
C GLY A 68 10.59 7.68 9.53
N TYR A 69 9.69 8.52 9.02
CA TYR A 69 8.67 8.09 8.05
C TYR A 69 9.13 8.41 6.64
N MET A 70 8.86 7.50 5.70
CA MET A 70 9.12 7.73 4.29
C MET A 70 7.81 7.96 3.51
N SER A 71 7.68 9.15 2.92
CA SER A 71 6.64 9.47 1.96
C SER A 71 7.07 9.04 0.56
N VAL A 72 6.37 8.07 -0.02
CA VAL A 72 6.65 7.49 -1.35
C VAL A 72 5.35 7.35 -2.16
N PRO A 73 5.34 7.68 -3.46
CA PRO A 73 4.16 7.51 -4.29
C PRO A 73 3.92 6.02 -4.59
N LEU A 74 3.00 5.40 -3.85
CA LEU A 74 2.60 4.00 -4.09
C LEU A 74 1.48 3.86 -5.12
N SER A 75 0.76 4.94 -5.43
CA SER A 75 -0.38 4.92 -6.34
C SER A 75 -0.04 4.33 -7.72
N THR A 76 -0.99 3.58 -8.28
CA THR A 76 -0.93 3.09 -9.66
C THR A 76 -1.50 4.08 -10.67
N ALA A 77 -2.10 5.18 -10.19
CA ALA A 77 -2.69 6.20 -11.06
C ALA A 77 -1.62 6.83 -11.97
N GLY A 78 -1.94 6.93 -13.26
CA GLY A 78 -1.05 7.52 -14.25
C GLY A 78 -0.04 6.57 -14.89
N GLY A 79 -0.10 5.26 -14.63
CA GLY A 79 0.75 4.25 -15.26
C GLY A 79 1.77 3.59 -14.32
N GLY A 80 1.67 3.84 -13.02
CA GLY A 80 2.47 3.18 -12.00
C GLY A 80 2.00 1.75 -11.74
N VAL A 81 2.91 0.94 -11.18
CA VAL A 81 2.64 -0.46 -10.79
C VAL A 81 2.94 -0.57 -9.31
N PHE A 82 1.99 -1.08 -8.52
CA PHE A 82 2.09 -1.02 -7.06
C PHE A 82 3.30 -1.83 -6.58
N GLY A 83 3.52 -3.02 -7.13
CA GLY A 83 4.70 -3.84 -6.88
C GLY A 83 6.02 -3.11 -7.13
N ILE A 84 6.19 -2.49 -8.30
CA ILE A 84 7.41 -1.74 -8.63
C ILE A 84 7.58 -0.50 -7.75
N ASN A 85 6.50 0.23 -7.43
CA ASN A 85 6.56 1.35 -6.48
C ASN A 85 7.02 0.87 -5.08
N ARG A 86 6.62 -0.33 -4.65
CA ARG A 86 7.13 -0.94 -3.41
C ARG A 86 8.59 -1.34 -3.50
N GLU A 87 9.06 -1.82 -4.65
CA GLU A 87 10.48 -2.11 -4.88
C GLU A 87 11.33 -0.82 -4.77
N VAL A 88 10.87 0.29 -5.38
CA VAL A 88 11.49 1.61 -5.21
C VAL A 88 11.53 1.97 -3.73
N ALA A 89 10.39 1.90 -3.04
CA ALA A 89 10.30 2.22 -1.63
C ALA A 89 11.26 1.38 -0.78
N ALA A 90 11.33 0.07 -1.00
CA ALA A 90 12.23 -0.83 -0.28
C ALA A 90 13.70 -0.49 -0.53
N ARG A 91 14.08 -0.22 -1.78
CA ARG A 91 15.45 0.17 -2.13
C ARG A 91 15.83 1.52 -1.51
N THR A 92 14.91 2.49 -1.56
CA THR A 92 15.11 3.81 -0.96
C THR A 92 15.27 3.73 0.55
N ARG A 93 14.40 2.97 1.24
CA ARG A 93 14.56 2.71 2.67
C ARG A 93 15.95 2.18 3.01
N SER A 94 16.39 1.14 2.31
CA SER A 94 17.72 0.55 2.53
C SER A 94 18.85 1.56 2.29
N ALA A 95 18.73 2.40 1.27
CA ALA A 95 19.72 3.44 0.97
C ALA A 95 19.75 4.54 2.05
N VAL A 96 18.58 4.95 2.57
CA VAL A 96 18.47 5.94 3.65
C VAL A 96 19.05 5.39 4.95
N GLU A 97 18.66 4.17 5.34
CA GLU A 97 19.20 3.52 6.55
C GLU A 97 20.71 3.30 6.43
N ALA A 98 21.23 2.92 5.26
CA ALA A 98 22.67 2.80 5.03
C ALA A 98 23.40 4.15 5.14
N ARG A 99 22.84 5.22 4.57
CA ARG A 99 23.42 6.57 4.60
C ARG A 99 23.43 7.18 6.00
N LEU A 100 22.38 6.96 6.78
CA LEU A 100 22.25 7.46 8.16
C LEU A 100 22.91 6.53 9.20
N GLY A 101 23.26 5.32 8.80
CA GLY A 101 23.80 4.26 9.64
C GLY A 101 22.69 3.30 10.10
N ALA A 102 22.77 2.03 9.69
CA ALA A 102 21.73 1.03 9.96
C ALA A 102 21.52 0.71 11.46
N ALA A 103 22.54 0.97 12.28
CA ALA A 103 22.46 0.88 13.73
C ALA A 103 21.83 2.13 14.38
N SER A 104 21.82 3.25 13.67
CA SER A 104 21.44 4.58 14.18
C SER A 104 20.09 5.06 13.67
N ALA A 105 19.61 4.53 12.54
CA ALA A 105 18.37 4.95 11.92
C ALA A 105 17.50 3.77 11.47
N TRP A 106 16.19 3.97 11.51
CA TRP A 106 15.20 3.07 10.94
C TRP A 106 14.10 3.88 10.25
N VAL A 107 13.59 3.39 9.13
CA VAL A 107 12.59 4.10 8.34
C VAL A 107 11.32 3.27 8.21
N LEU A 108 10.19 3.81 8.65
CA LEU A 108 8.87 3.26 8.35
C LEU A 108 8.57 3.44 6.86
N ASN A 109 8.53 2.33 6.13
CA ASN A 109 8.20 2.28 4.72
C ASN A 109 6.73 1.89 4.52
N PRO A 110 5.86 2.77 3.98
CA PRO A 110 4.46 2.44 3.75
C PRO A 110 4.25 1.35 2.68
N GLY A 111 5.27 1.04 1.88
CA GLY A 111 5.28 -0.04 0.91
C GLY A 111 5.73 -1.40 1.46
N MET A 112 5.94 -1.55 2.78
CA MET A 112 6.21 -2.87 3.39
C MET A 112 4.90 -3.63 3.66
N LYS A 113 4.93 -4.96 3.63
CA LYS A 113 3.70 -5.78 3.71
C LYS A 113 3.03 -5.63 5.07
N GLU A 114 3.85 -5.42 6.09
CA GLU A 114 3.44 -5.16 7.46
C GLU A 114 2.73 -3.80 7.60
N ALA A 115 2.82 -2.92 6.60
CA ALA A 115 2.15 -1.62 6.56
C ALA A 115 0.99 -1.54 5.55
N ASP A 116 0.63 -2.68 4.92
CA ASP A 116 -0.53 -2.74 4.05
C ASP A 116 -1.80 -2.40 4.84
N THR A 117 -2.68 -1.57 4.26
CA THR A 117 -3.99 -1.27 4.85
C THR A 117 -4.81 -2.56 4.89
N PRO A 118 -5.35 -2.95 6.05
CA PRO A 118 -5.99 -4.24 6.23
C PRO A 118 -7.34 -4.31 5.50
N ASN A 119 -7.68 -5.50 5.03
CA ASN A 119 -9.00 -5.79 4.46
C ASN A 119 -10.03 -6.07 5.58
N ALA A 120 -11.30 -5.76 5.33
CA ALA A 120 -12.41 -6.19 6.19
C ALA A 120 -13.02 -7.48 5.60
N GLY A 121 -12.57 -8.64 6.10
CA GLY A 121 -12.94 -9.93 5.53
C GLY A 121 -12.50 -10.05 4.07
N THR A 122 -13.46 -10.16 3.14
CA THR A 122 -13.21 -10.22 1.70
C THR A 122 -13.21 -8.85 1.01
N VAL A 123 -13.55 -7.78 1.73
CA VAL A 123 -13.65 -6.42 1.20
C VAL A 123 -12.29 -5.73 1.29
N ARG A 124 -11.81 -5.22 0.16
CA ARG A 124 -10.53 -4.51 0.09
C ARG A 124 -10.67 -3.08 0.59
N ALA A 125 -9.70 -2.62 1.39
CA ALA A 125 -9.63 -1.22 1.82
C ALA A 125 -9.52 -0.26 0.62
N GLY A 126 -10.21 0.87 0.72
CA GLY A 126 -10.16 1.95 -0.25
C GLY A 126 -9.18 3.06 0.16
N GLY A 127 -9.24 4.17 -0.57
CA GLY A 127 -8.43 5.35 -0.28
C GLY A 127 -8.76 5.99 1.06
N ALA A 128 -10.04 6.00 1.48
CA ALA A 128 -10.43 6.61 2.75
C ALA A 128 -9.90 5.81 3.95
N GLU A 129 -9.99 4.48 3.90
CA GLU A 129 -9.41 3.58 4.92
C GLU A 129 -7.88 3.73 5.00
N TYR A 130 -7.22 3.84 3.85
CA TYR A 130 -5.79 4.14 3.79
C TYR A 130 -5.47 5.48 4.46
N MET A 131 -6.21 6.53 4.12
CA MET A 131 -5.94 7.89 4.60
C MET A 131 -6.17 8.02 6.11
N VAL A 132 -7.25 7.48 6.66
CA VAL A 132 -7.49 7.54 8.12
C VAL A 132 -6.44 6.75 8.89
N MET A 133 -6.05 5.58 8.39
CA MET A 133 -5.03 4.75 9.03
C MET A 133 -3.69 5.48 9.07
N TRP A 134 -3.22 5.97 7.92
CA TRP A 134 -1.93 6.68 7.86
C TRP A 134 -1.96 8.01 8.60
N THR A 135 -3.08 8.75 8.59
CA THR A 135 -3.20 9.97 9.41
C THR A 135 -3.01 9.64 10.89
N ARG A 136 -3.65 8.59 11.39
CA ARG A 136 -3.53 8.15 12.80
C ARG A 136 -2.17 7.58 13.18
N VAL A 137 -1.45 7.00 12.21
CA VAL A 137 -0.04 6.59 12.41
C VAL A 137 0.86 7.81 12.49
N LEU A 138 0.70 8.76 11.55
CA LEU A 138 1.60 9.90 11.38
C LEU A 138 1.39 11.00 12.43
N GLU A 139 0.17 11.19 12.90
CA GLU A 139 -0.14 12.21 13.90
C GLU A 139 0.38 11.84 15.29
N GLY A 140 0.69 10.57 15.55
CA GLY A 140 1.13 10.11 16.87
C GLY A 140 0.02 10.17 17.94
N PRO A 141 0.34 9.90 19.21
CA PRO A 141 -0.64 9.90 20.28
C PRO A 141 -1.22 11.28 20.63
N THR A 142 -0.47 12.37 20.41
CA THR A 142 -0.91 13.74 20.75
C THR A 142 -1.24 14.60 19.54
N GLY A 143 -1.14 14.07 18.32
CA GLY A 143 -1.41 14.81 17.09
C GLY A 143 -0.23 15.66 16.59
N LEU A 144 0.98 15.49 17.17
CA LEU A 144 2.16 16.29 16.85
C LEU A 144 3.23 15.52 16.05
N GLY A 145 2.99 14.25 15.75
CA GLY A 145 3.91 13.39 15.01
C GLY A 145 5.18 13.01 15.79
N GLU A 146 5.12 13.05 17.12
CA GLU A 146 6.23 12.83 18.06
C GLU A 146 6.87 11.44 18.00
N ASP A 147 6.19 10.49 17.35
CA ASP A 147 6.72 9.15 17.11
C ASP A 147 7.91 9.20 16.12
N PHE A 148 8.01 10.23 15.26
CA PHE A 148 9.05 10.36 14.23
C PHE A 148 10.07 11.46 14.53
N ASP A 149 11.35 11.14 14.32
CA ASP A 149 12.48 12.05 14.49
C ASP A 149 12.87 12.73 13.15
N PHE A 150 12.46 12.15 12.02
CA PHE A 150 12.65 12.76 10.70
C PHE A 150 11.61 12.28 9.67
N MET A 151 11.49 13.03 8.57
CA MET A 151 10.68 12.66 7.41
C MET A 151 11.59 12.54 6.19
N TYR A 152 11.39 11.49 5.39
CA TYR A 152 12.09 11.32 4.11
C TYR A 152 11.07 11.35 2.96
N PHE A 153 11.26 12.27 2.02
CA PHE A 153 10.45 12.35 0.82
C PHE A 153 11.18 11.69 -0.33
N VAL A 154 10.64 10.58 -0.83
CA VAL A 154 11.21 9.90 -2.00
C VAL A 154 11.10 10.81 -3.20
N GLY A 155 12.24 11.11 -3.81
CA GLY A 155 12.37 12.09 -4.88
C GLY A 155 13.01 11.55 -6.16
N PRO A 156 13.29 12.44 -7.13
CA PRO A 156 13.84 12.08 -8.43
C PRO A 156 15.09 11.20 -8.37
N SER A 157 16.04 11.51 -7.48
CA SER A 157 17.27 10.74 -7.33
C SER A 157 17.05 9.31 -6.85
N ASP A 158 16.00 9.05 -6.06
CA ASP A 158 15.67 7.71 -5.60
C ASP A 158 15.13 6.84 -6.74
N PHE A 159 14.23 7.40 -7.55
CA PHE A 159 13.72 6.77 -8.75
C PHE A 159 14.83 6.57 -9.79
N ALA A 160 15.65 7.59 -10.02
CA ALA A 160 16.81 7.51 -10.91
C ALA A 160 17.78 6.40 -10.47
N GLY A 161 18.10 6.33 -9.18
CA GLY A 161 18.92 5.26 -8.61
C GLY A 161 18.29 3.88 -8.78
N PHE A 162 16.97 3.76 -8.62
CA PHE A 162 16.25 2.50 -8.81
C PHE A 162 16.36 1.99 -10.26
N PHE A 163 16.06 2.86 -11.23
CA PHE A 163 16.07 2.52 -12.66
C PHE A 163 17.47 2.56 -13.30
N GLY A 164 18.51 2.97 -12.56
CA GLY A 164 19.86 3.10 -13.10
C GLY A 164 19.96 4.19 -14.17
N LEU A 165 19.27 5.30 -13.95
CA LEU A 165 19.27 6.46 -14.82
C LEU A 165 20.56 7.24 -14.66
N THR A 166 21.03 7.84 -15.75
CA THR A 166 22.35 8.48 -15.82
C THR A 166 22.29 9.91 -16.34
N GLY A 167 21.10 10.44 -16.63
CA GLY A 167 20.91 11.72 -17.32
C GLY A 167 21.09 11.61 -18.83
N THR A 168 21.13 10.40 -19.40
CA THR A 168 21.29 10.19 -20.86
C THR A 168 20.48 8.97 -21.29
N GLY A 169 19.53 9.18 -22.20
CA GLY A 169 18.63 8.11 -22.66
C GLY A 169 17.75 7.53 -21.56
N ASP A 170 17.44 8.30 -20.52
CA ASP A 170 16.77 7.79 -19.32
C ASP A 170 15.36 7.23 -19.60
N LEU A 171 14.62 7.87 -20.51
CA LEU A 171 13.32 7.35 -20.95
C LEU A 171 13.44 6.02 -21.72
N ASP A 172 14.54 5.83 -22.46
CA ASP A 172 14.81 4.57 -23.15
C ASP A 172 15.18 3.47 -22.15
N ARG A 173 15.94 3.81 -21.10
CA ARG A 173 16.26 2.89 -19.98
C ARG A 173 15.00 2.43 -19.25
N ILE A 174 14.06 3.34 -18.97
CA ILE A 174 12.77 2.99 -18.36
C ILE A 174 11.95 2.08 -19.28
N SER A 175 11.98 2.34 -20.59
CA SER A 175 11.29 1.49 -21.58
C SER A 175 11.92 0.09 -21.64
N ALA A 176 13.25 0.01 -21.63
CA ALA A 176 13.97 -1.27 -21.57
C ALA A 176 13.69 -2.03 -20.26
N PHE A 177 13.55 -1.33 -19.13
CA PHE A 177 13.12 -1.94 -17.87
C PHE A 177 11.73 -2.54 -17.99
N TYR A 178 10.78 -1.83 -18.60
CA TYR A 178 9.44 -2.35 -18.86
C TYR A 178 9.48 -3.63 -19.71
N ASP A 179 10.22 -3.60 -20.82
CA ASP A 179 10.34 -4.75 -21.74
C ASP A 179 10.96 -5.98 -21.04
N ALA A 180 11.94 -5.76 -20.16
CA ALA A 180 12.55 -6.82 -19.36
C ALA A 180 11.61 -7.38 -18.28
N ARG A 181 10.65 -6.58 -17.79
CA ARG A 181 9.77 -6.93 -16.66
C ARG A 181 8.40 -7.45 -17.05
N ILE A 182 7.87 -7.09 -18.22
CA ILE A 182 6.48 -7.41 -18.59
C ILE A 182 6.14 -8.91 -18.53
N THR A 183 7.07 -9.78 -18.88
CA THR A 183 6.88 -11.24 -18.83
C THR A 183 7.07 -11.84 -17.43
N PRO A 184 8.17 -11.53 -16.68
CA PRO A 184 8.37 -12.12 -15.35
C PRO A 184 7.53 -11.47 -14.24
N ASP A 185 6.99 -10.27 -14.43
CA ASP A 185 6.17 -9.55 -13.45
C ASP A 185 4.67 -9.72 -13.74
N ALA A 186 4.04 -10.67 -13.05
CA ALA A 186 2.62 -10.97 -13.21
C ALA A 186 1.68 -9.81 -12.82
N GLU A 187 2.13 -8.87 -11.98
CA GLU A 187 1.34 -7.68 -11.64
C GLU A 187 1.34 -6.69 -12.80
N LEU A 188 2.52 -6.41 -13.35
CA LEU A 188 2.68 -5.58 -14.53
C LEU A 188 1.94 -6.17 -15.73
N GLN A 189 2.09 -7.47 -15.99
CA GLN A 189 1.37 -8.17 -17.05
C GLN A 189 -0.14 -7.98 -16.92
N ARG A 190 -0.69 -8.25 -15.73
CA ARG A 190 -2.13 -8.10 -15.47
C ARG A 190 -2.58 -6.65 -15.63
N ALA A 191 -1.78 -5.68 -15.19
CA ALA A 191 -2.10 -4.26 -15.34
C ALA A 191 -2.18 -3.84 -16.82
N VAL A 192 -1.34 -4.43 -17.67
CA VAL A 192 -1.36 -4.23 -19.13
C VAL A 192 -2.57 -4.90 -19.77
N GLU A 193 -2.86 -6.15 -19.41
CA GLU A 193 -4.05 -6.88 -19.89
C GLU A 193 -5.35 -6.17 -19.51
N GLN A 194 -5.37 -5.50 -18.36
CA GLN A 194 -6.50 -4.68 -17.90
C GLN A 194 -6.54 -3.27 -18.52
N GLY A 195 -5.58 -2.91 -19.39
CA GLY A 195 -5.47 -1.59 -20.01
C GLY A 195 -5.13 -0.46 -19.03
N ARG A 196 -4.71 -0.77 -17.80
CA ARG A 196 -4.33 0.22 -16.77
C ARG A 196 -2.93 0.77 -16.99
N VAL A 197 -2.08 0.00 -17.66
CA VAL A 197 -0.70 0.35 -18.00
C VAL A 197 -0.49 0.08 -19.48
N THR A 198 0.18 1.00 -20.16
CA THR A 198 0.75 0.85 -21.50
C THR A 198 2.25 1.13 -21.42
N PRO A 199 3.05 0.73 -22.42
CA PRO A 199 4.48 1.08 -22.44
C PRO A 199 4.71 2.59 -22.30
N ALA A 200 3.89 3.40 -22.97
CA ALA A 200 3.98 4.86 -22.91
C ALA A 200 3.59 5.42 -21.53
N SER A 201 2.50 4.94 -20.92
CA SER A 201 2.09 5.42 -19.59
C SER A 201 3.08 5.00 -18.51
N PHE A 202 3.65 3.80 -18.60
CA PHE A 202 4.70 3.33 -17.68
C PHE A 202 5.92 4.25 -17.77
N ARG A 203 6.44 4.47 -18.99
CA ARG A 203 7.59 5.33 -19.24
C ARG A 203 7.35 6.75 -18.75
N ASN A 204 6.18 7.33 -19.04
CA ASN A 204 5.85 8.69 -18.63
C ASN A 204 5.69 8.80 -17.11
N TYR A 205 5.08 7.80 -16.46
CA TYR A 205 4.93 7.78 -15.00
C TYR A 205 6.29 7.80 -14.32
N TYR A 206 7.15 6.82 -14.60
CA TYR A 206 8.45 6.73 -13.93
C TYR A 206 9.43 7.80 -14.40
N GLY A 207 9.33 8.26 -15.66
CA GLY A 207 10.08 9.40 -16.16
C GLY A 207 9.76 10.68 -15.38
N LEU A 208 8.48 10.94 -15.12
CA LEU A 208 8.04 12.07 -14.29
C LEU A 208 8.49 11.93 -12.82
N LYS A 209 8.50 10.71 -12.26
CA LYS A 209 8.98 10.50 -10.88
C LYS A 209 10.49 10.67 -10.75
N ALA A 210 11.23 10.50 -11.84
CA ALA A 210 12.68 10.63 -11.88
C ALA A 210 13.18 11.99 -12.42
N SER A 211 12.28 12.92 -12.75
CA SER A 211 12.59 14.26 -13.28
C SER A 211 12.60 15.34 -12.21
#